data_AF-R7LWB1-F1
#
_entry.id   AF-R7LWB1-F1
#
_cell.length_a   1.000
_cell.length_b   1.000
_cell.length_c   1.000
_cell.angle_alpha   90.00
_cell.angle_beta   90.00
_cell.angle_gamma   90.00
#
_symmetry.space_group_name_H-M   'P 1'
#
loop_
_entity.id
_entity.type
_entity.pdbx_description
1 polymer ?
#
loop_
_entity_poly.entity_id
_entity_poly.type
_entity_poly.pdbx_seq_one_letter_code
_entity_poly.pdbx_strand_id
1 'polypeptide(L)'
;MAVSAINAQNSTIGGFSTSRKNISYGYIDVSKQKAQEANNKKDRILSGIGSTSAVALTAVGIMKAQEVKNPFHIKYSVPVMLSMAAAGNIGGVLLSSIGETKSDKKKKWKEGAFQMMLTAAPMLLVDGTLSLCAKTKKFNNNFCKIVASCVGVTIGSNSALYVSNKLRSDKEAKKPKRELKLIDMIANLDDAVAILVLAKIPFADKIHIERALPFIYSFCGYRSGSADVKHK
;
A
#
# COMPACT_ATOMS: atom_id res chain seq x y z
N MET A 1 16.95 43.51 -40.95
CA MET A 1 15.51 43.20 -40.80
C MET A 1 15.35 41.70 -40.73
N ALA A 2 14.91 41.18 -39.59
CA ALA A 2 14.12 39.94 -39.48
C ALA A 2 13.69 39.82 -38.02
N VAL A 3 12.45 40.24 -37.77
CA VAL A 3 11.70 40.00 -36.53
C VAL A 3 11.39 38.51 -36.50
N SER A 4 11.89 37.78 -35.51
CA SER A 4 11.49 36.39 -35.30
C SER A 4 10.32 36.36 -34.33
N ALA A 5 9.19 35.90 -34.87
CA ALA A 5 7.90 35.84 -34.21
C ALA A 5 7.91 34.94 -32.97
N ILE A 6 7.29 35.44 -31.90
CA ILE A 6 6.88 34.70 -30.72
C ILE A 6 5.72 33.80 -31.14
N ASN A 7 5.91 32.48 -31.14
CA ASN A 7 4.81 31.55 -31.36
C ASN A 7 4.27 31.06 -30.01
N ALA A 8 3.00 31.36 -29.77
CA ALA A 8 2.27 31.06 -28.56
C ALA A 8 1.84 29.58 -28.52
N GLN A 9 1.88 29.05 -27.29
CA GLN A 9 1.00 28.01 -26.73
C GLN A 9 0.53 26.87 -27.65
N ASN A 10 1.06 25.67 -27.36
CA ASN A 10 0.25 24.46 -27.30
C ASN A 10 0.69 23.64 -26.08
N SER A 11 0.23 24.06 -24.89
CA SER A 11 0.29 23.23 -23.69
C SER A 11 -0.81 22.16 -23.79
N THR A 12 -0.47 21.03 -24.39
CA THR A 12 -1.27 19.82 -24.24
C THR A 12 -1.12 19.34 -22.80
N ILE A 13 -2.19 19.52 -22.02
CA ILE A 13 -2.43 18.84 -20.75
C ILE A 13 -2.62 17.36 -21.11
N GLY A 14 -1.51 16.65 -21.24
CA GLY A 14 -1.45 15.26 -21.69
C GLY A 14 -0.82 14.39 -20.63
N GLY A 15 -1.68 13.71 -19.86
CA GLY A 15 -1.34 12.43 -19.24
C GLY A 15 -0.47 12.51 -17.99
N PHE A 16 -1.12 12.39 -16.83
CA PHE A 16 -0.52 11.83 -15.63
C PHE A 16 -0.08 10.38 -15.93
N SER A 17 1.06 10.23 -16.60
CA SER A 17 1.62 8.94 -17.02
C SER A 17 2.31 8.32 -15.82
N THR A 18 1.64 7.31 -15.25
CA THR A 18 2.14 6.41 -14.21
C THR A 18 3.27 5.53 -14.76
N SER A 19 4.42 6.13 -15.07
CA SER A 19 5.64 5.40 -15.34
C SER A 19 6.34 5.02 -14.02
N ARG A 20 5.69 4.15 -13.24
CA ARG A 20 6.36 3.36 -12.19
C ARG A 20 6.35 1.90 -12.62
N LYS A 21 7.33 1.53 -13.45
CA LYS A 21 7.55 0.16 -13.89
C LYS A 21 8.14 -0.68 -12.74
N ASN A 22 7.33 -1.65 -12.29
CA ASN A 22 7.69 -2.89 -11.60
C ASN A 22 8.37 -2.79 -10.23
N ILE A 23 7.57 -2.87 -9.16
CA ILE A 23 8.04 -3.16 -7.80
C ILE A 23 7.85 -4.66 -7.54
N SER A 24 8.94 -5.41 -7.74
CA SER A 24 9.18 -6.75 -7.22
C SER A 24 10.53 -6.70 -6.51
N TYR A 25 10.65 -7.33 -5.35
CA TYR A 25 11.80 -7.32 -4.43
C TYR A 25 13.09 -6.65 -4.93
N GLY A 26 13.32 -5.41 -4.48
CA GLY A 26 14.59 -4.69 -4.43
C GLY A 26 15.73 -5.17 -5.35
N TYR A 27 15.60 -4.97 -6.66
CA TYR A 27 16.61 -4.42 -7.58
C TYR A 27 16.14 -4.61 -9.04
N ILE A 28 16.42 -3.61 -9.88
CA ILE A 28 16.05 -3.57 -11.30
C ILE A 28 17.27 -3.98 -12.14
N ASP A 29 17.22 -5.14 -12.79
CA ASP A 29 18.11 -5.46 -13.91
C ASP A 29 17.40 -5.08 -15.22
N VAL A 30 17.89 -4.01 -15.87
CA VAL A 30 17.27 -3.39 -17.04
C VAL A 30 17.43 -4.25 -18.31
N SER A 31 18.43 -5.14 -18.33
CA SER A 31 18.83 -5.88 -19.53
C SER A 31 17.92 -7.09 -19.85
N LYS A 32 17.29 -7.68 -18.83
CA LYS A 32 16.37 -8.83 -18.99
C LYS A 32 14.92 -8.43 -19.29
N GLN A 33 14.62 -7.12 -19.29
CA GLN A 33 13.27 -6.55 -19.29
C GLN A 33 12.41 -6.90 -20.50
N LYS A 34 12.95 -6.90 -21.72
CA LYS A 34 12.14 -7.09 -22.96
C LYS A 34 11.62 -8.53 -23.14
N ALA A 35 12.28 -9.53 -22.55
CA ALA A 35 11.83 -10.93 -22.61
C ALA A 35 10.87 -11.30 -21.45
N GLN A 36 10.77 -10.45 -20.41
CA GLN A 36 10.14 -10.74 -19.12
C GLN A 36 8.71 -10.15 -19.00
N GLU A 37 8.37 -9.14 -19.81
CA GLU A 37 7.07 -8.46 -19.85
C GLU A 37 5.91 -9.32 -20.42
N ALA A 38 6.21 -10.41 -21.13
CA ALA A 38 5.20 -11.26 -21.76
C ALA A 38 4.63 -12.37 -20.85
N ASN A 39 5.30 -12.74 -19.74
CA ASN A 39 5.12 -14.07 -19.13
C ASN A 39 4.41 -14.11 -17.76
N ASN A 40 3.70 -13.05 -17.31
CA ASN A 40 2.86 -13.17 -16.11
C ASN A 40 1.54 -12.38 -16.08
N LYS A 41 0.87 -12.25 -17.24
CA LYS A 41 -0.45 -11.57 -17.34
C LYS A 41 -1.52 -12.26 -16.49
N LYS A 42 -1.51 -13.60 -16.43
CA LYS A 42 -2.47 -14.39 -15.64
C LYS A 42 -2.40 -14.03 -14.16
N ASP A 43 -1.22 -14.01 -13.55
CA ASP A 43 -1.06 -13.73 -12.12
C ASP A 43 -1.47 -12.30 -11.77
N ARG A 44 -1.17 -11.33 -12.65
CA ARG A 44 -1.61 -9.94 -12.47
C ARG A 44 -3.14 -9.83 -12.49
N ILE A 45 -3.79 -10.48 -13.45
CA ILE A 45 -5.26 -10.49 -13.55
C ILE A 45 -5.87 -11.19 -12.33
N LEU A 46 -5.40 -12.40 -12.00
CA LEU A 46 -5.92 -13.17 -10.87
C LEU A 46 -5.67 -12.49 -9.54
N SER A 47 -4.50 -11.88 -9.36
CA SER A 47 -4.21 -11.10 -8.15
C SER A 47 -5.11 -9.88 -8.03
N GLY A 48 -5.39 -9.18 -9.14
CA GLY A 48 -6.26 -8.00 -9.14
C GLY A 48 -7.71 -8.37 -8.86
N ILE A 49 -8.19 -9.47 -9.46
CA ILE A 49 -9.53 -10.01 -9.18
C ILE A 49 -9.62 -10.45 -7.72
N GLY A 50 -8.65 -11.22 -7.24
CA GLY A 50 -8.61 -11.73 -5.88
C GLY A 50 -8.55 -10.64 -4.82
N SER A 51 -7.69 -9.64 -4.99
CA SER A 51 -7.61 -8.54 -4.02
C SER A 51 -8.88 -7.70 -4.00
N THR A 52 -9.40 -7.32 -5.17
CA THR A 52 -10.60 -6.47 -5.28
C THR A 52 -11.84 -7.19 -4.75
N SER A 53 -12.04 -8.45 -5.12
CA SER A 53 -13.17 -9.25 -4.64
C SER A 53 -13.12 -9.49 -3.13
N ALA A 54 -11.95 -9.80 -2.58
CA ALA A 54 -11.80 -9.98 -1.14
C ALA A 54 -12.06 -8.68 -0.37
N VAL A 55 -11.53 -7.55 -0.82
CA VAL A 55 -11.82 -6.24 -0.21
C VAL A 55 -13.31 -5.90 -0.32
N ALA A 56 -13.94 -6.14 -1.46
CA ALA A 56 -15.37 -5.89 -1.64
C ALA A 56 -16.23 -6.76 -0.70
N LEU A 57 -15.91 -8.06 -0.58
CA LEU A 57 -16.60 -8.97 0.35
C LEU A 57 -16.42 -8.53 1.81
N THR A 58 -15.20 -8.14 2.18
CA THR A 58 -14.93 -7.60 3.51
C THR A 58 -15.67 -6.29 3.75
N ALA A 59 -15.72 -5.39 2.76
CA ALA A 59 -16.49 -4.15 2.85
C ALA A 59 -17.99 -4.44 3.07
N VAL A 60 -18.58 -5.37 2.33
CA VAL A 60 -19.98 -5.80 2.54
C VAL A 60 -20.20 -6.37 3.94
N GLY A 61 -19.28 -7.20 4.43
CA GLY A 61 -19.33 -7.73 5.80
C GLY A 61 -19.28 -6.62 6.85
N ILE A 62 -18.41 -5.63 6.67
CA ILE A 62 -18.29 -4.46 7.54
C ILE A 62 -19.54 -3.58 7.45
N MET A 63 -20.09 -3.37 6.26
CA MET A 63 -21.33 -2.61 6.07
C MET A 63 -22.48 -3.25 6.86
N LYS A 64 -22.60 -4.57 6.81
CA LYS A 64 -23.59 -5.31 7.60
C LYS A 64 -23.34 -5.18 9.11
N ALA A 65 -22.08 -5.29 9.55
CA ALA A 65 -21.71 -5.16 10.95
C ALA A 65 -21.89 -3.74 11.52
N GLN A 66 -21.76 -2.71 10.68
CA GLN A 66 -21.95 -1.31 11.05
C GLN A 66 -23.37 -0.78 10.75
N GLU A 67 -24.26 -1.63 10.22
CA GLU A 67 -25.62 -1.29 9.81
C GLU A 67 -25.69 -0.14 8.78
N VAL A 68 -24.67 0.00 7.92
CA VAL A 68 -24.61 1.03 6.88
C VAL A 68 -25.02 0.47 5.53
N LYS A 69 -25.92 1.15 4.82
CA LYS A 69 -26.38 0.75 3.48
C LYS A 69 -25.50 1.26 2.35
N ASN A 70 -24.73 2.32 2.59
CA ASN A 70 -23.86 2.94 1.59
C ASN A 70 -22.38 2.65 1.93
N PRO A 71 -21.60 2.06 1.00
CA PRO A 71 -20.18 1.77 1.23
C PRO A 71 -19.34 3.02 1.53
N PHE A 72 -19.78 4.20 1.09
CA PHE A 72 -19.11 5.47 1.37
C PHE A 72 -19.30 5.97 2.81
N HIS A 73 -20.15 5.31 3.61
CA HIS A 73 -20.38 5.63 5.02
C HIS A 73 -19.74 4.61 5.98
N ILE A 74 -18.90 3.70 5.47
CA ILE A 74 -18.11 2.81 6.32
C ILE A 74 -17.23 3.65 7.24
N LYS A 75 -17.28 3.37 8.55
CA LYS A 75 -16.40 3.97 9.55
C LYS A 75 -15.10 3.17 9.61
N TYR A 76 -14.00 3.82 9.28
CA TYR A 76 -12.68 3.20 9.25
C TYR A 76 -11.97 3.36 10.60
N SER A 77 -12.12 2.35 11.47
CA SER A 77 -11.25 2.15 12.62
C SER A 77 -10.02 1.33 12.22
N VAL A 78 -8.98 1.29 13.06
CA VAL A 78 -7.78 0.47 12.81
C VAL A 78 -8.12 -1.01 12.50
N PRO A 79 -8.99 -1.71 13.28
CA PRO A 79 -9.37 -3.09 12.95
C PRO A 79 -10.06 -3.23 11.58
N VAL A 80 -10.89 -2.25 11.21
CA VAL A 80 -11.57 -2.21 9.90
C VAL A 80 -10.54 -2.06 8.77
N MET A 81 -9.59 -1.14 8.93
CA MET A 81 -8.52 -0.93 7.97
C MET A 81 -7.60 -2.15 7.83
N LEU A 82 -7.17 -2.75 8.95
CA LEU A 82 -6.34 -3.95 8.95
C LEU A 82 -7.05 -5.16 8.34
N SER A 83 -8.36 -5.32 8.59
CA SER A 83 -9.12 -6.42 8.00
C SER A 83 -9.27 -6.28 6.49
N MET A 84 -9.49 -5.08 5.96
CA MET A 84 -9.48 -4.83 4.52
C MET A 84 -8.10 -5.08 3.89
N ALA A 85 -7.02 -4.59 4.53
CA ALA A 85 -5.66 -4.84 4.06
C ALA A 85 -5.34 -6.34 4.02
N ALA A 86 -5.72 -7.07 5.08
CA ALA A 86 -5.54 -8.51 5.17
C ALA A 86 -6.34 -9.25 4.09
N ALA A 87 -7.61 -8.88 3.90
CA ALA A 87 -8.46 -9.47 2.89
C ALA A 87 -7.89 -9.26 1.48
N GLY A 88 -7.46 -8.03 1.15
CA GLY A 88 -6.83 -7.73 -0.14
C GLY A 88 -5.58 -8.57 -0.39
N ASN A 89 -4.67 -8.64 0.59
CA ASN A 89 -3.44 -9.44 0.50
C ASN A 89 -3.73 -10.94 0.38
N ILE A 90 -4.63 -11.48 1.19
CA ILE A 90 -5.03 -12.90 1.14
C ILE A 90 -5.67 -13.21 -0.21
N GLY A 91 -6.66 -12.42 -0.64
CA GLY A 91 -7.36 -12.62 -1.90
C GLY A 91 -6.43 -12.57 -3.11
N GLY A 92 -5.55 -11.57 -3.15
CA GLY A 92 -4.57 -11.42 -4.22
C GLY A 92 -3.58 -12.59 -4.29
N VAL A 93 -3.06 -13.04 -3.14
CA VAL A 93 -2.16 -14.20 -3.06
C VAL A 93 -2.87 -15.51 -3.41
N LEU A 94 -4.10 -15.73 -2.91
CA LEU A 94 -4.84 -16.98 -3.15
C LEU A 94 -5.16 -17.18 -4.63
N LEU A 95 -5.74 -16.19 -5.29
CA LEU A 95 -6.13 -16.33 -6.70
C LEU A 95 -4.91 -16.39 -7.62
N SER A 96 -3.88 -15.57 -7.37
CA SER A 96 -2.64 -15.63 -8.15
C SER A 96 -1.83 -16.92 -7.89
N SER A 97 -2.15 -17.70 -6.86
CA SER A 97 -1.49 -18.97 -6.54
C SER A 97 -2.07 -20.18 -7.28
N ILE A 98 -3.15 -20.01 -8.06
CA ILE A 98 -3.82 -21.10 -8.77
C ILE A 98 -2.93 -21.64 -9.91
N GLY A 99 -2.52 -22.90 -9.75
CA GLY A 99 -1.62 -23.58 -10.70
C GLY A 99 -0.13 -23.32 -10.45
N GLU A 100 0.23 -22.65 -9.36
CA GLU A 100 1.62 -22.35 -9.02
C GLU A 100 2.29 -23.46 -8.18
N THR A 101 3.62 -23.54 -8.26
CA THR A 101 4.43 -24.47 -7.47
C THR A 101 4.38 -24.11 -5.98
N LYS A 102 4.70 -25.07 -5.09
CA LYS A 102 4.83 -24.79 -3.65
C LYS A 102 5.87 -23.71 -3.36
N SER A 103 6.92 -23.60 -4.17
CA SER A 103 7.98 -22.61 -3.99
C SER A 103 7.48 -21.19 -4.30
N ASP A 104 6.72 -21.02 -5.39
CA ASP A 104 6.23 -19.72 -5.83
C ASP A 104 5.07 -19.24 -4.96
N LYS A 105 4.21 -20.17 -4.51
CA LYS A 105 3.22 -19.90 -3.45
C LYS A 105 3.87 -19.33 -2.19
N LYS A 106 4.96 -19.96 -1.72
CA LYS A 106 5.67 -19.51 -0.52
C LYS A 106 6.25 -18.09 -0.69
N LYS A 107 6.74 -17.74 -1.88
CA LYS A 107 7.24 -16.38 -2.17
C LYS A 107 6.12 -15.35 -2.12
N LYS A 108 4.98 -15.62 -2.78
CA LYS A 108 3.81 -14.74 -2.75
C LYS A 108 3.28 -14.51 -1.33
N TRP A 109 3.23 -15.56 -0.51
CA TRP A 109 2.87 -15.44 0.91
C TRP A 109 3.88 -14.64 1.74
N LYS A 110 5.19 -14.76 1.47
CA LYS A 110 6.21 -13.91 2.11
C LYS A 110 6.04 -12.44 1.74
N GLU A 111 5.67 -12.16 0.49
CA GLU A 111 5.41 -10.78 0.05
C GLU A 111 4.11 -10.24 0.66
N GLY A 112 3.04 -11.03 0.71
CA GLY A 112 1.82 -10.68 1.42
C GLY A 112 2.07 -10.38 2.91
N ALA A 113 2.90 -11.19 3.58
CA ALA A 113 3.28 -10.95 4.97
C ALA A 113 4.11 -9.67 5.12
N PHE A 114 5.00 -9.38 4.17
CA PHE A 114 5.79 -8.16 4.17
C PHE A 114 4.91 -6.92 4.00
N GLN A 115 3.99 -6.92 3.03
CA GLN A 115 3.06 -5.82 2.82
C GLN A 115 2.12 -5.64 4.01
N MET A 116 1.64 -6.73 4.63
CA MET A 116 0.87 -6.65 5.87
C MET A 116 1.67 -6.02 7.01
N MET A 117 2.95 -6.37 7.17
CA MET A 117 3.80 -5.76 8.20
C MET A 117 4.03 -4.27 7.92
N LEU A 118 4.21 -3.92 6.65
CA LEU A 118 4.40 -2.55 6.21
C LEU A 118 3.13 -1.71 6.37
N THR A 119 1.94 -2.29 6.29
CA THR A 119 0.68 -1.58 6.60
C THR A 119 0.40 -1.55 8.10
N ALA A 120 0.58 -2.66 8.81
CA ALA A 120 0.14 -2.79 10.19
C ALA A 120 1.04 -2.05 11.19
N ALA A 121 2.37 -2.11 11.04
CA ALA A 121 3.27 -1.51 12.02
C ALA A 121 3.18 0.03 12.04
N PRO A 122 3.19 0.75 10.89
CA PRO A 122 2.94 2.20 10.87
C PRO A 122 1.57 2.55 11.44
N MET A 123 0.52 1.87 11.00
CA MET A 123 -0.85 2.14 11.41
C MET A 123 -1.05 2.00 12.93
N LEU A 124 -0.55 0.92 13.53
CA LEU A 124 -0.67 0.67 14.96
C LEU A 124 0.17 1.66 15.78
N LEU A 125 1.35 2.05 15.30
CA LEU A 125 2.17 3.07 15.98
C LEU A 125 1.53 4.46 15.89
N VAL A 126 0.93 4.81 14.76
CA VAL A 126 0.15 6.05 14.62
C VAL A 126 -1.03 6.05 15.59
N ASP A 127 -1.83 4.99 15.63
CA ASP A 127 -2.99 4.90 16.52
C ASP A 127 -2.59 4.95 18.01
N GLY A 128 -1.52 4.25 18.38
CA GLY A 128 -0.96 4.27 19.73
C GLY A 128 -0.45 5.66 20.12
N THR A 129 0.32 6.32 19.24
CA THR A 129 0.84 7.67 19.51
C THR A 129 -0.27 8.72 19.59
N LEU A 130 -1.28 8.64 18.71
CA LEU A 130 -2.46 9.51 18.77
C LEU A 130 -3.25 9.30 20.06
N SER A 131 -3.40 8.04 20.51
CA SER A 131 -4.03 7.71 21.79
C SER A 131 -3.28 8.32 22.98
N LEU A 132 -1.95 8.35 22.93
CA LEU A 132 -1.11 9.02 23.94
C LEU A 132 -1.26 10.55 23.89
N CYS A 133 -1.27 11.14 22.68
CA CYS A 133 -1.50 12.58 22.50
C CYS A 133 -2.86 13.01 23.04
N ALA A 134 -3.91 12.21 22.82
CA ALA A 134 -5.26 12.49 23.29
C ALA A 134 -5.39 12.52 24.83
N LYS A 135 -4.57 11.73 25.54
CA LYS A 135 -4.56 11.67 27.01
C LYS A 135 -3.91 12.90 27.67
N THR A 136 -3.13 13.68 26.92
CA THR A 136 -2.40 14.83 27.45
C THR A 136 -2.93 16.13 26.85
N LYS A 137 -3.51 17.02 27.67
CA LYS A 137 -4.09 18.30 27.19
C LYS A 137 -3.12 19.12 26.32
N LYS A 138 -1.83 19.13 26.66
CA LYS A 138 -0.77 19.83 25.91
C LYS A 138 -0.55 19.29 24.49
N PHE A 139 -0.74 17.98 24.29
CA PHE A 139 -0.50 17.29 23.02
C PHE A 139 -1.79 16.97 22.26
N ASN A 140 -2.97 17.21 22.85
CA ASN A 140 -4.26 17.00 22.21
C ASN A 140 -4.65 18.19 21.31
N ASN A 141 -3.78 18.52 20.37
CA ASN A 141 -4.06 19.51 19.32
C ASN A 141 -3.69 18.92 17.95
N ASN A 142 -4.25 19.49 16.88
CA ASN A 142 -4.08 18.94 15.53
C ASN A 142 -2.62 18.91 15.09
N PHE A 143 -1.82 19.93 15.43
CA PHE A 143 -0.41 19.98 15.07
C PHE A 143 0.39 18.84 15.73
N CYS A 144 0.24 18.65 17.04
CA CYS A 144 0.89 17.55 17.75
C CYS A 144 0.45 16.18 17.24
N LYS A 145 -0.82 16.00 16.89
CA LYS A 145 -1.33 14.75 16.28
C LYS A 145 -0.70 14.48 14.91
N ILE A 146 -0.56 15.51 14.06
CA ILE A 146 0.10 15.38 12.76
C ILE A 146 1.57 14.99 12.93
N VAL A 147 2.30 15.71 13.80
CA VAL A 147 3.72 15.41 14.07
C VAL A 147 3.87 14.00 14.64
N ALA A 148 3.04 13.62 15.60
CA ALA A 148 3.03 12.28 16.19
C ALA A 148 2.75 11.20 15.14
N SER A 149 1.80 11.43 14.22
CA SER A 149 1.52 10.51 13.12
C SER A 149 2.71 10.38 12.15
N CYS A 150 3.36 11.49 11.78
CA CYS A 150 4.56 11.44 10.92
C CYS A 150 5.70 10.66 11.58
N VAL A 151 5.91 10.86 12.88
CA VAL A 151 6.88 10.11 13.67
C VAL A 151 6.49 8.62 13.75
N GLY A 152 5.21 8.34 14.01
CA GLY A 152 4.66 6.98 14.08
C GLY A 152 4.86 6.20 12.79
N VAL A 153 4.59 6.81 11.63
CA VAL A 153 4.85 6.18 10.33
C VAL A 153 6.34 5.97 10.11
N THR A 154 7.16 6.99 10.35
CA THR A 154 8.62 6.89 10.15
C THR A 154 9.23 5.75 10.98
N ILE A 155 8.88 5.68 12.27
CA ILE A 155 9.36 4.64 13.16
C ILE A 155 8.77 3.28 12.77
N GLY A 156 7.48 3.22 12.46
CA GLY A 156 6.79 1.97 12.14
C GLY A 156 7.27 1.34 10.84
N SER A 157 7.45 2.13 9.79
CA SER A 157 7.90 1.62 8.50
C SER A 157 9.36 1.17 8.59
N ASN A 158 10.22 1.92 9.29
CA ASN A 158 11.61 1.50 9.55
C ASN A 158 11.70 0.25 10.43
N SER A 159 10.84 0.13 11.44
CA SER A 159 10.78 -1.06 12.29
C SER A 159 10.29 -2.28 11.50
N ALA A 160 9.26 -2.13 10.67
CA ALA A 160 8.77 -3.16 9.77
C ALA A 160 9.88 -3.64 8.82
N LEU A 161 10.64 -2.72 8.24
CA LEU A 161 11.80 -3.05 7.41
C LEU A 161 12.89 -3.77 8.18
N TYR A 162 13.24 -3.29 9.36
CA TYR A 162 14.28 -3.90 10.18
C TYR A 162 13.92 -5.33 10.54
N VAL A 163 12.70 -5.54 11.06
CA VAL A 163 12.17 -6.88 11.40
C VAL A 163 12.13 -7.76 10.16
N SER A 164 11.60 -7.23 9.05
CA SER A 164 11.51 -7.95 7.78
C SER A 164 12.87 -8.35 7.22
N ASN A 165 13.90 -7.50 7.38
CA ASN A 165 15.26 -7.80 6.96
C ASN A 165 15.94 -8.79 7.92
N LYS A 166 15.69 -8.71 9.22
CA LYS A 166 16.21 -9.65 10.23
C LYS A 166 15.64 -11.05 10.07
N LEU A 167 14.38 -11.17 9.67
CA LEU A 167 13.69 -12.44 9.44
C LEU A 167 14.02 -13.07 8.06
N ARG A 168 14.95 -12.49 7.30
CA ARG A 168 15.40 -13.09 6.03
C ARG A 168 16.23 -14.34 6.31
N SER A 169 16.00 -15.37 5.51
CA SER A 169 16.84 -16.58 5.54
C SER A 169 18.25 -16.29 5.02
N ASP A 170 19.27 -17.07 5.40
CA ASP A 170 20.68 -16.88 4.96
C ASP A 170 20.84 -16.87 3.42
N LYS A 171 19.99 -17.59 2.70
CA LYS A 171 19.93 -17.56 1.22
C LYS A 171 19.35 -16.25 0.68
N GLU A 172 18.45 -15.60 1.42
CA GLU A 172 17.87 -14.29 1.10
C GLU A 172 18.71 -13.13 1.63
N ALA A 173 19.58 -13.35 2.63
CA ALA A 173 20.53 -12.37 3.17
C ALA A 173 21.65 -12.00 2.19
N LYS A 174 21.92 -12.87 1.20
CA LYS A 174 22.83 -12.58 0.06
C LYS A 174 22.25 -11.60 -0.96
N LYS A 175 20.95 -11.30 -0.90
CA LYS A 175 20.30 -10.28 -1.74
C LYS A 175 20.36 -8.91 -1.03
N PRO A 176 20.36 -7.78 -1.75
CA PRO A 176 20.39 -6.44 -1.13
C PRO A 176 19.26 -6.24 -0.11
N LYS A 177 19.53 -5.40 0.90
CA LYS A 177 18.59 -5.10 2.00
C LYS A 177 17.33 -4.43 1.46
N ARG A 178 16.18 -4.67 2.10
CA ARG A 178 14.94 -3.94 1.79
C ARG A 178 15.13 -2.53 2.31
N GLU A 179 15.11 -1.55 1.42
CA GLU A 179 15.21 -0.14 1.75
C GLU A 179 13.92 0.55 1.33
N LEU A 180 13.34 1.34 2.24
CA LEU A 180 12.37 2.36 1.89
C LEU A 180 13.19 3.61 1.58
N LYS A 181 13.10 4.10 0.35
CA LYS A 181 13.42 5.51 0.14
C LYS A 181 12.36 6.31 0.91
N LEU A 182 12.75 7.42 1.55
CA LEU A 182 11.82 8.31 2.26
C LEU A 182 10.65 8.76 1.36
N ILE A 183 10.90 8.87 0.06
CA ILE A 183 9.89 9.16 -0.97
C ILE A 183 8.92 7.99 -1.17
N ASP A 184 9.36 6.73 -1.04
CA ASP A 184 8.47 5.56 -1.11
C ASP A 184 7.61 5.40 0.14
N MET A 185 8.08 5.87 1.30
CA MET A 185 7.28 5.93 2.55
C MET A 185 6.18 6.99 2.47
N ILE A 186 6.43 8.11 1.79
CA ILE A 186 5.42 9.15 1.48
C ILE A 186 4.53 8.71 0.30
N ALA A 187 5.06 7.90 -0.63
CA ALA A 187 4.34 7.42 -1.80
C ALA A 187 3.56 6.11 -1.56
N ASN A 188 3.70 5.49 -0.39
CA ASN A 188 2.77 4.48 0.10
C ASN A 188 1.49 5.24 0.51
N LEU A 189 0.58 5.37 -0.47
CA LEU A 189 -0.68 6.11 -0.36
C LEU A 189 -1.55 5.60 0.80
N ASP A 190 -1.40 4.33 1.19
CA ASP A 190 -1.95 3.71 2.41
C ASP A 190 -1.50 4.40 3.69
N ASP A 191 -0.21 4.70 3.86
CA ASP A 191 0.30 5.32 5.10
C ASP A 191 -0.15 6.78 5.21
N ALA A 192 -0.13 7.54 4.11
CA ALA A 192 -0.58 8.93 4.09
C ALA A 192 -2.10 9.05 4.33
N VAL A 193 -2.91 8.21 3.67
CA VAL A 193 -4.36 8.20 3.88
C VAL A 193 -4.69 7.66 5.27
N ALA A 194 -3.97 6.67 5.79
CA ALA A 194 -4.14 6.21 7.17
C ALA A 194 -3.78 7.30 8.19
N ILE A 195 -2.71 8.08 7.97
CA ILE A 195 -2.39 9.25 8.82
C ILE A 195 -3.54 10.26 8.81
N LEU A 196 -4.05 10.61 7.63
CA LEU A 196 -5.10 11.61 7.48
C LEU A 196 -6.42 11.17 8.12
N VAL A 197 -6.78 9.90 7.97
CA VAL A 197 -7.99 9.29 8.56
C VAL A 197 -7.83 9.11 10.07
N LEU A 198 -6.69 8.60 10.55
CA LEU A 198 -6.47 8.35 11.98
C LEU A 198 -6.27 9.63 12.79
N ALA A 199 -5.54 10.60 12.25
CA ALA A 199 -5.32 11.88 12.93
C ALA A 199 -6.58 12.75 12.99
N LYS A 200 -7.69 12.33 12.35
CA LYS A 200 -8.96 13.06 12.27
C LYS A 200 -8.75 14.53 11.92
N ILE A 201 -7.92 14.77 10.91
CA ILE A 201 -7.66 16.13 10.46
C ILE A 201 -8.97 16.65 9.83
N PRO A 202 -9.52 17.79 10.26
CA PRO A 202 -10.82 18.26 9.82
C PRO A 202 -10.93 18.50 8.30
N PHE A 203 -9.80 18.60 7.59
CA PHE A 203 -9.77 18.65 6.13
C PHE A 203 -9.95 17.26 5.48
N ALA A 204 -9.43 16.20 6.10
CA ALA A 204 -9.55 14.82 5.60
C ALA A 204 -11.01 14.33 5.61
N ASP A 205 -11.75 14.67 6.67
CA ASP A 205 -13.18 14.37 6.79
C ASP A 205 -14.03 15.13 5.76
N LYS A 206 -13.59 16.33 5.34
CA LYS A 206 -14.28 17.14 4.31
C LYS A 206 -14.09 16.63 2.89
N ILE A 207 -12.91 16.08 2.59
CA ILE A 207 -12.59 15.53 1.27
C ILE A 207 -12.96 14.05 1.14
N HIS A 208 -13.45 13.43 2.22
CA HIS A 208 -13.82 12.02 2.29
C HIS A 208 -12.73 11.06 1.80
N ILE A 209 -11.48 11.31 2.22
CA ILE A 209 -10.32 10.54 1.75
C ILE A 209 -10.39 9.06 2.13
N GLU A 210 -11.17 8.73 3.16
CA GLU A 210 -11.49 7.36 3.59
C GLU A 210 -12.15 6.52 2.48
N ARG A 211 -12.81 7.17 1.51
CA ARG A 211 -13.43 6.48 0.36
C ARG A 211 -12.39 5.87 -0.58
N ALA A 212 -11.14 6.32 -0.54
CA ALA A 212 -10.04 5.74 -1.31
C ALA A 212 -9.45 4.47 -0.67
N LEU A 213 -9.71 4.22 0.62
CA LEU A 213 -9.11 3.09 1.35
C LEU A 213 -9.37 1.72 0.71
N PRO A 214 -10.60 1.36 0.28
CA PRO A 214 -10.82 0.08 -0.38
C PRO A 214 -10.00 -0.10 -1.66
N PHE A 215 -9.82 0.98 -2.43
CA PHE A 215 -8.99 0.95 -3.64
C PHE A 215 -7.51 0.73 -3.31
N ILE A 216 -7.02 1.44 -2.30
CA ILE A 216 -5.63 1.31 -1.83
C ILE A 216 -5.37 -0.12 -1.35
N TYR A 217 -6.23 -0.70 -0.51
CA TYR A 217 -6.06 -2.07 -0.03
C TYR A 217 -6.20 -3.11 -1.13
N SER A 218 -7.05 -2.86 -2.12
CA SER A 218 -7.13 -3.70 -3.34
C SER A 218 -5.83 -3.64 -4.13
N PHE A 219 -5.19 -2.47 -4.22
CA PHE A 219 -3.91 -2.29 -4.89
C PHE A 219 -2.74 -2.94 -4.13
N CYS A 220 -2.69 -2.83 -2.80
CA CYS A 220 -1.73 -3.57 -1.98
C CYS A 220 -1.91 -5.09 -2.19
N GLY A 221 -3.15 -5.58 -2.10
CA GLY A 221 -3.44 -6.99 -2.38
C GLY A 221 -3.02 -7.45 -3.79
N TYR A 222 -3.24 -6.59 -4.79
CA TYR A 222 -2.77 -6.83 -6.15
C TYR A 222 -1.25 -6.94 -6.21
N ARG A 223 -0.51 -6.07 -5.52
CA ARG A 223 0.95 -6.14 -5.47
C ARG A 223 1.40 -7.42 -4.79
N SER A 224 0.78 -7.82 -3.69
CA SER A 224 1.12 -9.06 -2.96
C SER A 224 1.08 -10.32 -3.84
N GLY A 225 0.11 -10.44 -4.75
CA GLY A 225 0.00 -11.60 -5.64
C GLY A 225 0.65 -11.44 -7.01
N SER A 226 1.00 -10.22 -7.44
CA SER A 226 1.59 -9.93 -8.75
C SER A 226 3.09 -9.64 -8.74
N ALA A 227 3.68 -9.34 -7.58
CA ALA A 227 5.04 -8.84 -7.46
C ALA A 227 6.13 -9.92 -7.58
N ASP A 228 5.91 -11.04 -8.27
CA ASP A 228 7.02 -11.98 -8.50
C ASP A 228 7.02 -12.67 -9.87
N VAL A 229 8.25 -12.94 -10.34
CA VAL A 229 8.55 -13.59 -11.61
C VAL A 229 8.71 -15.08 -11.37
N LYS A 230 8.03 -15.90 -12.18
CA LYS A 230 8.16 -17.36 -12.14
C LYS A 230 9.61 -17.79 -12.36
N HIS A 231 10.15 -18.60 -11.47
CA HIS A 231 11.34 -19.38 -11.79
C HIS A 231 10.87 -20.59 -12.60
N LYS A 232 11.27 -20.65 -13.87
CA LYS A 232 11.31 -21.92 -14.60
C LYS A 232 12.46 -22.77 -14.08
#